data_AF-A0A9E3RUQ9-F1
#
_entry.id   AF-A0A9E3RUQ9-F1
#
_cell.length_a   1.000
_cell.length_b   1.000
_cell.length_c   1.000
_cell.angle_alpha   90.00
_cell.angle_beta   90.00
_cell.angle_gamma   90.00
#
_symmetry.space_group_name_H-M   'P 1'
#
loop_
_entity.id
_entity.type
_entity.pdbx_description
1 polymer ?
#
loop_
_entity_poly.entity_id
_entity_poly.type
_entity_poly.pdbx_seq_one_letter_code
_entity_poly.pdbx_strand_id
1 'polypeptide(L)'
;MARTLTLFSEVEGVILQGGKPIPGVEVERRYVWHWKDQKGEDRAITGQDGRFRFPAITGSSFLGSLIPHEPVVQQSITLRHGGGELLLWKFTKHNYDATGEIPGRPLRMRCDVGDKPAYHLVDEKLKLGYSGICTLE
;
A
#
# COMPACT_ATOMS: atom_id res chain seq x y z
N MET A 1 24.28 -9.81 10.49
CA MET A 1 23.42 -8.61 10.41
C MET A 1 22.01 -9.09 10.12
N ALA A 2 20.99 -8.64 10.87
CA ALA A 2 19.61 -8.99 10.54
C ALA A 2 19.23 -8.34 9.20
N ARG A 3 18.67 -9.12 8.25
CA ARG A 3 18.14 -8.56 7.00
C ARG A 3 16.84 -7.83 7.31
N THR A 4 16.76 -6.57 6.91
CA THR A 4 15.52 -5.80 6.95
C THR A 4 14.54 -6.35 5.91
N LEU A 5 13.34 -6.72 6.35
CA LEU A 5 12.28 -7.25 5.50
C LEU A 5 11.26 -6.15 5.22
N THR A 6 11.10 -5.69 3.99
CA THR A 6 10.11 -4.65 3.67
C THR A 6 8.72 -5.27 3.56
N LEU A 7 7.88 -5.04 4.57
CA LEU A 7 6.52 -5.56 4.64
C LEU A 7 5.55 -4.71 3.82
N PHE A 8 5.75 -3.39 3.80
CA PHE A 8 5.00 -2.45 2.98
C PHE A 8 5.94 -1.32 2.59
N SER A 9 6.18 -1.13 1.28
CA SER A 9 7.00 -0.01 0.80
C SER A 9 6.44 1.35 1.25
N GLU A 10 7.31 2.37 1.20
CA GLU A 10 6.88 3.75 1.35
C GLU A 10 5.80 4.10 0.32
N VAL A 11 4.81 4.87 0.76
CA VAL A 11 3.70 5.32 -0.07
C VAL A 11 3.62 6.84 -0.02
N GLU A 12 3.50 7.45 -1.18
CA GLU A 12 3.11 8.84 -1.35
C GLU A 12 1.84 8.86 -2.17
N GLY A 13 0.87 9.68 -1.81
CA GLY A 13 -0.32 9.80 -2.63
C GLY A 13 -1.05 11.11 -2.48
N VAL A 14 -1.99 11.33 -3.40
CA VAL A 14 -2.90 12.48 -3.40
C VAL A 14 -4.34 12.02 -3.53
N ILE A 15 -5.21 12.55 -2.67
CA ILE A 15 -6.65 12.32 -2.70
C ILE A 15 -7.33 13.50 -3.39
N LEU A 16 -8.15 13.20 -4.38
CA LEU A 16 -8.84 14.15 -5.23
C LEU A 16 -10.35 13.90 -5.25
N GLN A 17 -11.13 14.94 -5.51
CA GLN A 17 -12.54 14.85 -5.88
C GLN A 17 -12.77 15.66 -7.14
N GLY A 18 -13.05 14.98 -8.25
CA GLY A 18 -13.19 15.64 -9.56
C GLY A 18 -11.94 16.44 -9.95
N GLY A 19 -10.76 15.86 -9.70
CA GLY A 19 -9.45 16.43 -9.97
C GLY A 19 -8.95 17.47 -8.96
N LYS A 20 -9.75 17.83 -7.94
CA LYS A 20 -9.37 18.82 -6.91
C LYS A 20 -8.89 18.16 -5.63
N PRO A 21 -7.78 18.60 -5.02
CA PRO A 21 -7.29 18.04 -3.76
C PRO A 21 -8.30 18.12 -2.61
N ILE A 22 -8.38 17.05 -1.81
CA ILE A 22 -9.22 17.01 -0.60
C ILE A 22 -8.33 17.02 0.65
N PRO A 23 -8.31 18.11 1.43
CA PRO A 23 -7.58 18.17 2.69
C PRO A 23 -8.36 17.58 3.86
N GLY A 24 -7.66 17.20 4.92
CA GLY A 24 -8.28 16.82 6.20
C GLY A 24 -8.98 15.46 6.22
N VAL A 25 -8.76 14.59 5.23
CA VAL A 25 -9.36 13.26 5.19
C VAL A 25 -8.42 12.20 5.75
N GLU A 26 -8.97 11.24 6.49
CA GLU A 26 -8.20 10.14 7.09
C GLU A 26 -7.98 9.03 6.07
N VAL A 27 -6.71 8.75 5.79
CA VAL A 27 -6.25 7.60 5.03
C VAL A 27 -5.68 6.59 6.00
N GLU A 28 -6.11 5.35 5.90
CA GLU A 28 -5.64 4.25 6.74
C GLU A 28 -4.90 3.23 5.88
N ARG A 29 -3.75 2.79 6.35
CA ARG A 29 -2.97 1.71 5.73
C ARG A 29 -2.92 0.53 6.69
N ARG A 30 -3.17 -0.67 6.17
CA ARG A 30 -3.12 -1.93 6.91
C ARG A 30 -2.19 -2.92 6.22
N TYR A 31 -1.58 -3.80 7.02
CA TYR A 31 -0.89 -4.99 6.51
C TYR A 31 -1.17 -6.22 7.38
N VAL A 32 -1.10 -7.41 6.76
CA VAL A 32 -1.10 -8.71 7.43
C VAL A 32 0.08 -9.52 6.91
N TRP A 33 1.05 -9.77 7.77
CA TRP A 33 2.22 -10.60 7.53
C TRP A 33 1.95 -12.02 8.03
N HIS A 34 1.51 -12.88 7.12
CA HIS A 34 1.02 -14.23 7.43
C HIS A 34 2.07 -15.10 8.12
N TRP A 35 3.36 -14.91 7.80
CA TRP A 35 4.41 -15.75 8.36
C TRP A 35 4.58 -15.59 9.89
N LYS A 36 4.33 -14.40 10.43
CA LYS A 36 4.41 -14.15 11.89
C LYS A 36 3.06 -13.98 12.56
N ASP A 37 1.97 -14.18 11.83
CA ASP A 37 0.60 -13.81 12.25
C ASP A 37 0.56 -12.35 12.78
N GLN A 38 1.36 -11.49 12.15
CA GLN A 38 1.52 -10.10 12.57
C GLN A 38 0.68 -9.21 11.67
N LYS A 39 -0.14 -8.35 12.26
CA LYS A 39 -0.89 -7.30 11.56
C LYS A 39 -0.59 -5.94 12.16
N GLY A 40 -0.77 -4.89 11.38
CA GLY A 40 -0.65 -3.53 11.86
C GLY A 40 -1.42 -2.55 10.99
N GLU A 41 -1.69 -1.39 11.55
CA GLU A 41 -2.33 -0.27 10.88
C GLU A 41 -1.69 1.05 11.30
N ASP A 42 -1.67 2.00 10.38
CA ASP A 42 -1.36 3.39 10.64
C ASP A 42 -2.24 4.32 9.81
N ARG A 43 -2.31 5.59 10.22
CA ARG A 43 -3.19 6.60 9.64
C ARG A 43 -2.41 7.85 9.28
N ALA A 44 -2.84 8.50 8.21
CA ALA A 44 -2.38 9.82 7.81
C ALA A 44 -3.59 10.70 7.51
N ILE A 45 -3.49 11.98 7.83
CA ILE A 45 -4.47 12.99 7.44
C ILE A 45 -3.91 13.74 6.23
N THR A 46 -4.73 13.92 5.19
CA THR A 46 -4.28 14.64 4.01
C THR A 46 -3.99 16.12 4.31
N GLY A 47 -2.89 16.63 3.74
CA GLY A 47 -2.52 18.04 3.82
C GLY A 47 -3.43 18.95 2.98
N GLN A 48 -3.15 20.26 3.00
CA GLN A 48 -3.90 21.26 2.22
C GLN A 48 -3.85 21.01 0.70
N ASP A 49 -2.82 20.33 0.22
CA ASP A 49 -2.63 19.90 -1.16
C ASP A 49 -3.20 18.50 -1.44
N GLY A 50 -3.98 17.94 -0.52
CA GLY A 50 -4.59 16.61 -0.59
C GLY A 50 -3.59 15.46 -0.47
N ARG A 51 -2.32 15.74 -0.18
CA ARG A 51 -1.27 14.70 -0.12
C ARG A 51 -1.25 13.98 1.22
N PHE A 52 -0.89 12.71 1.18
CA PHE A 52 -0.55 11.89 2.33
C PHE A 52 0.75 11.13 2.08
N ARG A 53 1.39 10.70 3.16
CA ARG A 53 2.60 9.88 3.10
C ARG A 53 2.55 8.83 4.19
N PHE A 54 3.04 7.64 3.85
CA PHE A 54 3.34 6.61 4.83
C PHE A 54 4.78 6.12 4.67
N PRO A 55 5.59 6.10 5.74
CA PRO A 55 6.94 5.54 5.67
C PRO A 55 6.88 4.02 5.41
N ALA A 56 7.97 3.44 4.92
CA ALA A 56 8.05 2.00 4.74
C ALA A 56 7.88 1.25 6.08
N ILE A 57 7.10 0.16 6.05
CA ILE A 57 6.99 -0.77 7.18
C ILE A 57 8.01 -1.88 6.98
N THR A 58 8.91 -2.03 7.95
CA THR A 58 9.94 -3.07 7.94
C THR A 58 9.79 -4.02 9.11
N GLY A 59 9.98 -5.31 8.86
CA GLY A 59 10.14 -6.34 9.88
C GLY A 59 11.60 -6.76 10.00
N SER A 60 11.96 -7.30 11.16
CA SER A 60 13.22 -8.00 11.36
C SER A 60 12.98 -9.46 11.70
N SER A 61 13.86 -10.34 11.23
CA SER A 61 13.90 -11.72 11.72
C SER A 61 15.32 -12.12 12.08
N PHE A 62 15.51 -12.54 13.33
CA PHE A 62 16.80 -13.01 13.84
C PHE A 62 17.12 -14.44 13.36
N LEU A 63 16.10 -15.22 12.98
CA LEU A 63 16.21 -16.63 12.52
C LEU A 63 15.66 -16.85 11.09
N GLY A 64 15.22 -15.78 10.43
CA GLY A 64 14.42 -15.87 9.21
C GLY A 64 15.13 -16.30 7.93
N SER A 65 16.45 -16.43 7.94
CA SER A 65 17.21 -16.89 6.78
C SER A 65 17.35 -18.41 6.70
N LEU A 66 16.97 -19.15 7.75
CA LEU A 66 17.18 -20.61 7.83
C LEU A 66 15.94 -21.44 7.46
N ILE A 67 14.76 -20.83 7.40
CA ILE A 67 13.52 -21.54 7.08
C ILE A 67 13.02 -21.07 5.71
N PRO A 68 13.03 -21.94 4.69
CA PRO A 68 12.34 -21.68 3.43
C PRO A 68 10.87 -21.39 3.73
N HIS A 69 10.41 -20.19 3.38
CA HIS A 69 9.00 -19.82 3.48
C HIS A 69 8.63 -18.92 2.31
N GLU A 70 7.36 -18.98 1.91
CA GLU A 70 6.81 -18.03 0.96
C GLU A 70 6.43 -16.75 1.72
N PRO A 71 6.98 -15.59 1.37
CA PRO A 71 6.52 -14.32 1.91
C PRO A 71 5.07 -14.10 1.45
N VAL A 72 4.16 -13.82 2.37
CA VAL A 72 2.82 -13.37 2.03
C VAL A 72 2.48 -12.20 2.94
N VAL A 73 2.48 -11.00 2.36
CA VAL A 73 2.06 -9.79 3.05
C VAL A 73 0.85 -9.22 2.32
N GLN A 74 -0.33 -9.33 2.92
CA GLN A 74 -1.51 -8.64 2.42
C GLN A 74 -1.43 -7.18 2.83
N GLN A 75 -1.74 -6.29 1.91
CA GLN A 75 -1.58 -4.86 2.08
C GLN A 75 -2.83 -4.16 1.57
N SER A 76 -3.30 -3.13 2.27
CA SER A 76 -4.42 -2.31 1.83
C SER A 76 -4.31 -0.88 2.31
N ILE A 77 -4.85 0.04 1.52
CA ILE A 77 -5.04 1.44 1.87
C ILE A 77 -6.52 1.78 1.65
N THR A 78 -7.12 2.42 2.62
CA THR A 78 -8.52 2.85 2.57
C THR A 78 -8.66 4.31 2.98
N LEU A 79 -9.68 4.95 2.42
CA LEU A 79 -10.07 6.31 2.77
C LEU A 79 -11.32 6.24 3.65
N ARG A 80 -11.32 6.95 4.77
CA ARG A 80 -12.53 7.19 5.55
C ARG A 80 -13.07 8.58 5.24
N HIS A 81 -14.26 8.62 4.66
CA HIS A 81 -14.96 9.88 4.36
C HIS A 81 -16.46 9.70 4.57
N GLY A 82 -17.09 10.59 5.36
CA GLY A 82 -18.54 10.62 5.53
C GLY A 82 -19.19 9.33 6.10
N GLY A 83 -18.45 8.53 6.87
CA GLY A 83 -18.95 7.29 7.50
C GLY A 83 -18.82 6.02 6.65
N GLY A 84 -18.27 6.11 5.43
CA GLY A 84 -17.93 4.97 4.58
C GLY A 84 -16.42 4.72 4.49
N GLU A 85 -16.04 3.49 4.15
CA GLU A 85 -14.66 3.10 3.82
C GLU A 85 -14.55 2.85 2.31
N LEU A 86 -13.64 3.57 1.65
CA LEU A 86 -13.39 3.44 0.21
C LEU A 86 -12.02 2.78 -0.02
N LEU A 87 -12.00 1.73 -0.85
CA LEU A 87 -10.77 1.02 -1.17
C LEU A 87 -9.90 1.81 -2.15
N LEU A 88 -8.81 2.38 -1.63
CA LEU A 88 -7.83 3.11 -2.42
C LEU A 88 -6.91 2.16 -3.17
N TRP A 89 -6.36 1.18 -2.45
CA TRP A 89 -5.40 0.24 -3.00
C TRP A 89 -5.37 -1.07 -2.19
N LYS A 90 -5.15 -2.19 -2.86
CA LYS A 90 -4.98 -3.52 -2.28
C LYS A 90 -4.01 -4.34 -3.12
N PHE A 91 -3.10 -5.02 -2.45
CA PHE A 91 -2.11 -5.88 -3.08
C PHE A 91 -1.68 -7.00 -2.14
N THR A 92 -1.21 -8.11 -2.69
CA THR A 92 -0.56 -9.18 -1.92
C THR A 92 0.87 -9.29 -2.39
N LYS A 93 1.80 -8.98 -1.49
CA LYS A 93 3.23 -9.00 -1.77
C LYS A 93 3.84 -10.36 -1.42
N HIS A 94 4.58 -10.91 -2.37
CA HIS A 94 5.21 -12.24 -2.29
C HIS A 94 6.74 -12.21 -2.11
N ASN A 95 7.29 -11.06 -1.68
CA ASN A 95 8.72 -10.87 -1.41
C ASN A 95 8.91 -9.82 -0.29
N TYR A 96 10.16 -9.57 0.11
CA TYR A 96 10.50 -8.54 1.11
C TYR A 96 11.37 -7.41 0.55
N ASP A 97 11.41 -7.28 -0.78
CA ASP A 97 12.24 -6.29 -1.45
C ASP A 97 11.65 -4.89 -1.28
N ALA A 98 12.51 -3.88 -1.20
CA ALA A 98 12.06 -2.50 -1.34
C ALA A 98 11.45 -2.34 -2.74
N THR A 99 10.26 -1.73 -2.85
CA THR A 99 9.46 -1.67 -4.10
C THR A 99 8.99 -3.03 -4.64
N GLY A 100 9.03 -4.09 -3.85
CA GLY A 100 8.63 -5.43 -4.29
C GLY A 100 7.14 -5.61 -4.63
N GLU A 101 6.31 -4.59 -4.36
CA GLU A 101 4.95 -4.47 -4.88
C GLU A 101 4.96 -4.29 -6.40
N ILE A 102 5.85 -3.43 -6.89
CA ILE A 102 6.03 -3.14 -8.31
C ILE A 102 7.52 -2.89 -8.57
N PRO A 103 8.24 -3.87 -9.16
CA PRO A 103 9.68 -3.82 -9.30
C PRO A 103 10.19 -2.48 -9.87
N GLY A 104 11.02 -1.80 -9.08
CA GLY A 104 11.69 -0.56 -9.50
C GLY A 104 10.80 0.69 -9.52
N ARG A 105 9.53 0.63 -9.06
CA ARG A 105 8.66 1.80 -8.98
C ARG A 105 8.24 2.12 -7.54
N PRO A 106 8.39 3.38 -7.09
CA PRO A 106 7.81 3.81 -5.82
C PRO A 106 6.28 3.78 -5.89
N LEU A 107 5.62 3.61 -4.75
CA LEU A 107 4.17 3.66 -4.67
C LEU A 107 3.70 5.12 -4.60
N ARG A 108 3.66 5.77 -5.77
CA ARG A 108 3.12 7.12 -5.95
C ARG A 108 1.71 7.03 -6.51
N MET A 109 0.72 7.34 -5.67
CA MET A 109 -0.69 7.10 -5.96
C MET A 109 -1.45 8.38 -6.26
N ARG A 110 -2.29 8.34 -7.29
CA ARG A 110 -3.32 9.35 -7.55
C ARG A 110 -4.69 8.70 -7.40
N CYS A 111 -5.53 9.23 -6.52
CA CYS A 111 -6.83 8.63 -6.22
C CYS A 111 -7.92 9.69 -6.33
N ASP A 112 -8.86 9.55 -7.27
CA ASP A 112 -10.07 10.38 -7.31
C ASP A 112 -11.24 9.62 -6.68
N VAL A 113 -11.88 10.18 -5.67
CA VAL A 113 -12.95 9.50 -4.91
C VAL A 113 -14.20 9.23 -5.75
N GLY A 114 -14.34 9.87 -6.92
CA GLY A 114 -15.40 9.58 -7.88
C GLY A 114 -15.14 8.34 -8.76
N ASP A 115 -13.91 7.82 -8.77
CA ASP A 115 -13.53 6.68 -9.60
C ASP A 115 -14.10 5.36 -9.06
N LYS A 116 -14.26 4.39 -9.95
CA LYS A 116 -14.74 3.05 -9.60
C LYS A 116 -13.55 2.14 -9.29
N PRO A 117 -13.60 1.32 -8.24
CA PRO A 117 -12.55 0.34 -7.97
C PRO A 117 -12.37 -0.60 -9.18
N ALA A 118 -11.13 -0.75 -9.61
CA ALA A 118 -10.76 -1.62 -10.72
C ALA A 118 -9.55 -2.48 -10.35
N TYR A 119 -9.29 -3.52 -11.14
CA TYR A 119 -8.02 -4.24 -11.11
C TYR A 119 -7.09 -3.63 -12.14
N HIS A 120 -5.90 -3.22 -11.71
CA HIS A 120 -4.88 -2.57 -12.51
C HIS A 120 -3.74 -3.55 -12.76
N LEU A 121 -3.62 -4.02 -14.02
CA LEU A 121 -2.49 -4.84 -14.45
C LEU A 121 -1.23 -3.98 -14.57
N VAL A 122 -0.18 -4.41 -13.89
CA VAL A 122 1.12 -3.75 -13.87
C VAL A 122 2.11 -4.45 -14.81
N ASP A 123 2.08 -5.77 -14.82
CA ASP A 123 2.87 -6.60 -15.72
C ASP A 123 2.03 -7.79 -16.18
N GLU A 124 1.71 -7.85 -17.47
CA GLU A 124 0.89 -8.91 -18.05
C GLU A 124 1.58 -10.28 -17.99
N LYS A 125 2.91 -10.32 -18.18
CA LYS A 125 3.69 -11.57 -18.20
C LYS A 125 3.76 -12.17 -16.80
N LEU A 126 3.94 -11.33 -15.79
CA LEU A 126 3.98 -11.74 -14.39
C LEU A 126 2.59 -11.86 -13.75
N LYS A 127 1.53 -11.48 -14.49
CA LYS A 127 0.15 -11.33 -13.97
C LYS A 127 0.10 -10.50 -12.69
N LEU A 128 1.00 -9.52 -12.58
CA LEU A 128 1.16 -8.67 -11.42
C LEU A 128 0.15 -7.53 -11.53
N GLY A 129 -0.62 -7.28 -10.49
CA GLY A 129 -1.57 -6.18 -10.46
C GLY A 129 -2.11 -5.91 -9.06
N TYR A 130 -2.78 -4.77 -8.92
CA TYR A 130 -3.38 -4.32 -7.66
C TYR A 130 -4.84 -3.93 -7.90
N SER A 131 -5.62 -3.83 -6.83
CA SER A 131 -7.03 -3.39 -6.90
C SER A 131 -7.25 -2.09 -6.16
N GLY A 132 -8.16 -1.26 -6.65
CA GLY A 132 -8.58 -0.04 -5.96
C GLY A 132 -8.94 1.08 -6.93
N ILE A 133 -9.26 2.25 -6.38
CA ILE A 133 -9.53 3.44 -7.19
C ILE A 133 -8.26 4.17 -7.61
N CYS A 134 -7.15 4.00 -6.87
CA CYS A 134 -5.93 4.72 -7.19
C CYS A 134 -5.28 4.19 -8.46
N THR A 135 -4.64 5.08 -9.20
CA THR A 135 -3.65 4.75 -10.23
C THR A 135 -2.26 5.12 -9.74
N LEU A 136 -1.23 4.56 -10.37
CA LEU A 136 0.16 4.86 -10.06
C LEU A 136 0.74 5.82 -11.09
N GLU A 137 1.48 6.82 -10.61
CA GLU A 137 2.19 7.84 -11.40
C GLU A 137 3.69 7.53 -11.54
#